data_AF-A0A4S8IND7-F1
#
_entry.id   AF-A0A4S8IND7-F1
#
_cell.length_a   1.000
_cell.length_b   1.000
_cell.length_c   1.000
_cell.angle_alpha   90.00
_cell.angle_beta   90.00
_cell.angle_gamma   90.00
#
_symmetry.space_group_name_H-M   'P 1'
#
loop_
_entity.id
_entity.type
_entity.pdbx_description
1 polymer ?
#
loop_
_entity_poly.entity_id
_entity_poly.type
_entity_poly.pdbx_seq_one_letter_code
_entity_poly.pdbx_strand_id
1 'polypeptide(L)'
;MKLLPFPDGDEIGSTCSYTVKIKTSCSSGRFTSDRISLAFGDAYRNEVYAPRLDDPSSAVFERCSTDTFKIQGPCGYGICYLYLRRDGYDGWTPEWVKVYEPRATRAITFSYGTPLPNGIWYGFNQCPKSSSSDRMMQI
;
A
#
# COMPACT_ATOMS: atom_id res chain seq x y z
N MET A 1 1.70 -49.89 5.50
CA MET A 1 0.58 -48.93 5.35
C MET A 1 0.17 -48.35 6.69
N LYS A 2 0.53 -47.09 6.98
CA LYS A 2 -0.39 -46.02 7.40
C LYS A 2 0.42 -44.72 7.57
N LEU A 3 0.50 -43.96 6.49
CA LEU A 3 0.69 -42.51 6.57
C LEU A 3 -0.70 -41.91 6.78
N LEU A 4 -0.92 -41.19 7.88
CA LEU A 4 -2.01 -40.23 8.11
C LEU A 4 -1.67 -39.43 9.39
N PRO A 5 -2.08 -38.16 9.53
CA PRO A 5 -1.39 -36.99 9.00
C PRO A 5 -0.91 -36.10 10.16
N PHE A 6 0.13 -35.28 9.94
CA PHE A 6 0.35 -34.11 10.80
C PHE A 6 -0.70 -33.06 10.42
N PRO A 7 -1.57 -32.64 11.35
CA PRO A 7 -2.41 -31.48 11.14
C PRO A 7 -1.61 -30.25 11.58
N ASP A 8 -0.63 -29.84 10.78
CA ASP A 8 -0.03 -28.52 10.97
C ASP A 8 -0.88 -27.54 10.18
N GLY A 9 -1.77 -26.89 10.94
CA GLY A 9 -2.91 -26.16 10.44
C GLY A 9 -2.58 -25.08 9.41
N ASP A 10 -3.37 -25.09 8.34
CA ASP A 10 -3.74 -23.91 7.60
C ASP A 10 -5.27 -23.78 7.66
N GLU A 11 -5.80 -23.46 8.83
CA GLU A 11 -6.90 -22.50 8.89
C GLU A 11 -6.31 -21.15 9.28
N ILE A 12 -5.70 -20.46 8.32
CA ILE A 12 -5.26 -19.07 8.49
C ILE A 12 -5.87 -18.30 7.32
N GLY A 13 -6.81 -17.41 7.63
CA GLY A 13 -7.57 -16.64 6.64
C GLY A 13 -6.70 -16.16 5.48
N SER A 14 -7.12 -16.44 4.25
CA SER A 14 -6.31 -16.29 3.04
C SER A 14 -5.46 -15.02 3.04
N THR A 15 -4.15 -15.14 3.30
CA THR A 15 -3.22 -14.02 3.17
C THR A 15 -2.91 -13.80 1.69
N CYS A 16 -3.06 -12.58 1.21
CA CYS A 16 -2.70 -12.20 -0.15
C CYS A 16 -1.32 -11.55 -0.17
N SER A 17 -0.56 -11.83 -1.23
CA SER A 17 0.72 -11.18 -1.50
C SER A 17 0.53 -10.06 -2.50
N TYR A 18 0.75 -8.84 -2.07
CA TYR A 18 0.64 -7.62 -2.87
C TYR A 18 2.02 -7.20 -3.36
N THR A 19 2.09 -6.74 -4.61
CA THR A 19 3.29 -6.07 -5.12
C THR A 19 3.03 -4.58 -5.17
N VAL A 20 3.83 -3.80 -4.43
CA VAL A 20 3.73 -2.34 -4.40
C VAL A 20 4.95 -1.77 -5.10
N LYS A 21 4.72 -0.93 -6.10
CA LYS A 21 5.77 -0.17 -6.79
C LYS A 21 5.65 1.29 -6.41
N ILE A 22 6.74 1.90 -5.97
CA ILE A 22 6.78 3.30 -5.58
C ILE A 22 7.81 3.99 -6.45
N LYS A 23 7.40 5.03 -7.16
CA LYS A 23 8.33 5.90 -7.88
C LYS A 23 8.60 7.13 -7.05
N THR A 24 9.88 7.40 -6.79
CA THR A 24 10.34 8.62 -6.16
C THR A 24 10.50 9.71 -7.21
N SER A 25 10.00 10.91 -6.93
CA SER A 25 10.10 12.05 -7.83
C SER A 25 11.55 12.48 -8.03
N CYS A 26 11.86 12.98 -9.23
CA CYS A 26 13.15 13.63 -9.51
C CYS A 26 13.37 14.94 -8.75
N SER A 27 12.31 15.51 -8.17
CA SER A 27 12.38 16.66 -7.27
C SER A 27 12.72 16.28 -5.82
N SER A 28 12.76 14.99 -5.50
CA SER A 28 13.13 14.53 -4.16
C SER A 28 14.63 14.71 -3.89
N GLY A 29 15.01 14.70 -2.61
CA GLY A 29 16.40 14.58 -2.20
C GLY A 29 17.07 13.34 -2.83
N ARG A 30 18.40 13.36 -2.92
CA ARG A 30 19.17 12.30 -3.61
C ARG A 30 18.88 10.91 -3.03
N PHE A 31 18.78 10.84 -1.70
CA PHE A 31 18.42 9.68 -0.91
C PHE A 31 17.56 10.15 0.26
N THR A 32 16.82 9.25 0.88
CA THR A 32 16.13 9.50 2.15
C THR A 32 16.45 8.38 3.11
N SER A 33 16.83 8.71 4.35
CA SER A 33 16.99 7.76 5.45
C SER A 33 15.75 7.68 6.34
N ASP A 34 14.69 8.43 5.98
CA ASP A 34 13.46 8.50 6.73
C ASP A 34 12.74 7.15 6.74
N ARG A 35 12.12 6.81 7.86
CA ARG A 35 11.25 5.64 7.95
C ARG A 35 10.01 5.90 7.11
N ILE A 36 9.78 5.05 6.10
CA ILE A 36 8.57 5.10 5.29
C ILE A 36 7.65 3.95 5.70
N SER A 37 6.46 4.30 6.17
CA SER A 37 5.36 3.39 6.46
C SER A 37 4.27 3.51 5.42
N LEU A 38 3.59 2.40 5.14
CA LEU A 38 2.54 2.31 4.13
C LEU A 38 1.32 1.59 4.72
N ALA A 39 0.14 2.14 4.47
CA ALA A 39 -1.13 1.50 4.77
C ALA A 39 -2.03 1.59 3.55
N PHE A 40 -2.65 0.50 3.14
CA PHE A 40 -3.63 0.50 2.05
C PHE A 40 -4.71 -0.53 2.31
N GLY A 41 -5.87 -0.35 1.71
CA GLY A 41 -6.97 -1.28 1.90
C GLY A 41 -8.18 -0.98 1.01
N ASP A 42 -9.28 -1.65 1.33
CA ASP A 42 -10.52 -1.58 0.57
C ASP A 42 -11.70 -1.03 1.40
N ALA A 43 -12.87 -0.95 0.77
CA ALA A 43 -14.09 -0.46 1.41
C ALA A 43 -14.62 -1.38 2.53
N TYR A 44 -14.10 -2.61 2.63
CA TYR A 44 -14.50 -3.64 3.60
C TYR A 44 -13.57 -3.69 4.81
N ARG A 45 -12.65 -2.74 4.96
CA ARG A 45 -11.67 -2.67 6.05
C ARG A 45 -10.63 -3.80 6.01
N ASN A 46 -10.37 -4.38 4.84
CA ASN A 46 -9.20 -5.24 4.65
C ASN A 46 -7.96 -4.35 4.53
N GLU A 47 -7.40 -3.95 5.66
CA GLU A 47 -6.21 -3.10 5.72
C GLU A 47 -4.93 -3.93 5.72
N VAL A 48 -4.00 -3.55 4.85
CA VAL A 48 -2.63 -4.02 4.81
C VAL A 48 -1.72 -2.90 5.30
N TYR A 49 -0.95 -3.18 6.35
CA TYR A 49 -0.03 -2.22 6.95
C TYR A 49 1.41 -2.74 6.90
N ALA A 50 2.29 -1.95 6.28
CA ALA A 50 3.72 -2.15 6.28
C ALA A 50 4.39 -1.06 7.15
N PRO A 51 4.88 -1.41 8.36
CA PRO A 51 5.43 -0.43 9.30
C PRO A 51 6.75 0.18 8.82
N ARG A 52 7.49 -0.54 7.99
CA ARG A 52 8.76 -0.10 7.42
C ARG A 52 8.93 -0.76 6.05
N LEU A 53 9.07 0.06 5.02
CA LEU A 53 9.34 -0.42 3.67
C LEU A 53 10.83 -0.52 3.35
N ASP A 54 11.66 0.24 4.07
CA ASP A 54 13.10 0.18 3.88
C ASP A 54 13.71 -1.04 4.60
N ASP A 55 14.39 -1.88 3.82
CA ASP A 55 15.35 -2.83 4.35
C ASP A 55 16.69 -2.09 4.54
N PRO A 56 17.37 -2.21 5.70
CA PRO A 56 18.59 -1.45 6.00
C PRO A 56 19.75 -1.70 5.02
N SER A 57 19.66 -2.72 4.16
CA SER A 57 20.66 -3.00 3.12
C SER A 57 20.26 -2.49 1.72
N SER A 58 19.03 -2.02 1.54
CA SER A 58 18.50 -1.61 0.24
C SER A 58 18.59 -0.09 0.07
N ALA A 59 19.29 0.36 -0.96
CA ALA A 59 19.29 1.76 -1.39
C ALA A 59 17.94 2.10 -2.06
N VAL A 60 16.87 2.05 -1.27
CA VAL A 60 15.51 2.36 -1.73
C VAL A 60 15.23 3.86 -1.62
N PHE A 61 14.24 4.32 -2.36
CA PHE A 61 13.76 5.71 -2.37
C PHE A 61 14.76 6.72 -2.90
N GLU A 62 15.67 6.29 -3.77
CA GLU A 62 16.55 7.21 -4.50
C GLU A 62 15.75 8.12 -5.44
N ARG A 63 16.25 9.34 -5.67
CA ARG A 63 15.65 10.27 -6.63
C ARG A 63 15.46 9.62 -8.01
N CYS A 64 14.31 9.85 -8.64
CA CYS A 64 13.96 9.27 -9.94
C CYS A 64 13.96 7.73 -10.00
N SER A 65 14.09 7.02 -8.88
CA SER A 65 14.06 5.56 -8.84
C SER A 65 12.64 5.02 -8.70
N THR A 66 12.46 3.76 -9.10
CA THR A 66 11.25 3.00 -8.83
C THR A 66 11.60 1.75 -8.03
N ASP A 67 11.12 1.70 -6.80
CA ASP A 67 11.33 0.59 -5.88
C ASP A 67 10.13 -0.35 -5.89
N THR A 68 10.37 -1.64 -5.65
CA THR A 68 9.32 -2.68 -5.66
C THR A 68 9.35 -3.47 -4.36
N PHE A 69 8.22 -3.52 -3.68
CA PHE A 69 8.03 -4.18 -2.39
C PHE A 69 7.00 -5.28 -2.50
N LYS A 70 7.21 -6.38 -1.79
CA LYS A 70 6.22 -7.46 -1.63
C LYS A 70 5.70 -7.42 -0.21
N ILE A 71 4.38 -7.29 -0.04
CA ILE A 71 3.74 -7.10 1.26
C ILE A 71 2.64 -8.13 1.39
N GLN A 72 2.60 -8.81 2.53
CA GLN A 72 1.55 -9.78 2.85
C GLN A 72 0.52 -9.12 3.76
N GLY A 73 -0.75 -9.47 3.56
CA GLY A 73 -1.85 -8.99 4.39
C GLY A 73 -3.17 -9.68 4.05
N PRO A 74 -4.29 -9.25 4.65
CA PRO A 74 -5.60 -9.77 4.30
C PRO A 74 -5.88 -9.58 2.80
N CYS A 75 -6.56 -10.54 2.17
CA CYS A 75 -7.03 -10.38 0.80
C CYS A 75 -8.12 -9.32 0.71
N GLY A 76 -7.87 -8.29 -0.10
CA GLY A 76 -8.82 -7.25 -0.44
C GLY A 76 -9.72 -7.67 -1.59
N TYR A 77 -10.69 -6.82 -1.85
CA TYR A 77 -11.65 -6.96 -2.95
C TYR A 77 -11.62 -5.72 -3.85
N GLY A 78 -10.42 -5.19 -4.10
CA GLY A 78 -10.21 -3.93 -4.80
C GLY A 78 -9.76 -2.83 -3.85
N ILE A 79 -8.44 -2.65 -3.77
CA ILE A 79 -7.82 -1.56 -3.03
C ILE A 79 -8.37 -0.22 -3.54
N CYS A 80 -8.79 0.66 -2.61
CA CYS A 80 -9.37 1.96 -2.94
C CYS A 80 -8.87 3.11 -2.07
N TYR A 81 -8.03 2.83 -1.07
CA TYR A 81 -7.30 3.85 -0.35
C TYR A 81 -5.85 3.45 -0.13
N LEU A 82 -4.99 4.45 -0.02
CA LEU A 82 -3.58 4.29 0.29
C LEU A 82 -3.06 5.52 1.01
N TYR A 83 -2.31 5.28 2.09
CA TYR A 83 -1.65 6.29 2.89
C TYR A 83 -0.17 5.94 3.06
N LEU A 84 0.66 6.96 2.95
CA LEU A 84 2.07 6.91 3.27
C LEU A 84 2.31 7.77 4.50
N ARG A 85 3.26 7.35 5.33
CA ARG A 85 3.76 8.16 6.42
C ARG A 85 5.28 8.15 6.38
N ARG A 86 5.87 9.33 6.41
CA ARG A 86 7.30 9.56 6.52
C ARG A 86 7.62 9.96 7.96
N ASP A 87 8.67 9.40 8.52
CA ASP A 87 9.17 9.76 9.85
C ASP A 87 10.69 9.94 9.80
N GLY A 88 11.12 11.20 9.86
CA GLY A 88 12.54 11.58 9.76
C GLY A 88 12.76 13.03 9.30
N TYR A 89 14.02 13.37 9.04
CA TYR A 89 14.47 14.74 8.78
C TYR A 89 14.79 15.04 7.32
N ASP A 90 15.09 14.02 6.50
CA ASP A 90 15.63 14.22 5.15
C ASP A 90 14.55 14.72 4.17
N GLY A 91 13.31 14.30 4.40
CA GLY A 91 12.23 14.54 3.45
C GLY A 91 12.21 13.50 2.33
N TRP A 92 11.03 13.33 1.73
CA TRP A 92 10.85 12.42 0.60
C TRP A 92 9.62 12.83 -0.19
N THR A 93 9.74 12.76 -1.53
CA THR A 93 8.67 13.11 -2.47
C THR A 93 8.34 11.91 -3.36
N PRO A 94 7.27 11.17 -3.07
CA PRO A 94 6.76 10.16 -3.98
C PRO A 94 6.10 10.82 -5.20
N GLU A 95 6.33 10.27 -6.38
CA GLU A 95 5.64 10.65 -7.61
C GLU A 95 4.31 9.87 -7.71
N TRP A 96 4.39 8.54 -7.63
CA TRP A 96 3.22 7.66 -7.62
C TRP A 96 3.50 6.37 -6.87
N VAL A 97 2.42 5.76 -6.39
CA VAL A 97 2.39 4.42 -5.79
C VAL A 97 1.43 3.57 -6.59
N LYS A 98 1.89 2.38 -7.04
CA LYS A 98 1.10 1.43 -7.80
C LYS A 98 1.00 0.11 -7.06
N VAL A 99 -0.21 -0.35 -6.79
CA VAL A 99 -0.46 -1.59 -6.05
C VAL A 99 -1.04 -2.64 -7.00
N TYR A 100 -0.40 -3.79 -7.03
CA TYR A 100 -0.83 -5.00 -7.73
C TYR A 100 -1.38 -5.98 -6.70
N GLU A 101 -2.68 -6.22 -6.77
CA GLU A 101 -3.39 -7.21 -5.97
C GLU A 101 -3.47 -8.53 -6.76
N PRO A 102 -3.24 -9.69 -6.12
CA PRO A 102 -3.17 -10.98 -6.81
C PRO A 102 -4.51 -11.40 -7.44
N ARG A 103 -5.63 -10.91 -6.90
CA ARG A 103 -6.99 -11.22 -7.38
C ARG A 103 -7.55 -10.14 -8.32
N ALA A 104 -6.84 -9.03 -8.52
CA ALA A 104 -7.29 -7.94 -9.38
C ALA A 104 -6.70 -8.06 -10.79
N THR A 105 -7.52 -7.79 -11.81
CA THR A 105 -7.05 -7.75 -13.20
C THR A 105 -6.28 -6.48 -13.53
N ARG A 106 -6.42 -5.42 -12.72
CA ARG A 106 -5.79 -4.12 -12.92
C ARG A 106 -5.13 -3.64 -11.63
N ALA A 107 -3.95 -3.05 -11.77
CA ALA A 107 -3.29 -2.35 -10.67
C ALA A 107 -3.94 -0.99 -10.44
N ILE A 108 -4.06 -0.58 -9.17
CA ILE A 108 -4.45 0.78 -8.80
C ILE A 108 -3.21 1.67 -8.68
N THR A 109 -3.31 2.94 -9.08
CA THR A 109 -2.22 3.91 -8.98
C THR A 109 -2.69 5.17 -8.26
N PHE A 110 -1.91 5.60 -7.28
CA PHE A 110 -2.11 6.82 -6.50
C PHE A 110 -0.99 7.80 -6.80
N SER A 111 -1.33 9.02 -7.25
CA SER A 111 -0.36 10.05 -7.62
C SER A 111 -0.20 11.06 -6.50
N TYR A 112 1.03 11.36 -6.09
CA TYR A 112 1.34 12.26 -4.97
C TYR A 112 1.93 13.59 -5.48
N GLY A 113 3.13 13.55 -6.05
CA GLY A 113 3.78 14.71 -6.70
C GLY A 113 4.23 15.83 -5.75
N THR A 114 4.03 15.69 -4.44
CA THR A 114 4.38 16.68 -3.42
C THR A 114 5.18 16.06 -2.29
N PRO A 115 6.10 16.81 -1.64
CA PRO A 115 6.84 16.32 -0.48
C PRO A 115 5.90 15.89 0.65
N LEU A 116 6.18 14.75 1.29
CA LEU A 116 5.35 14.28 2.39
C LEU A 116 5.66 15.03 3.70
N PRO A 117 4.63 15.43 4.47
CA PRO A 117 4.82 15.96 5.82
C PRO A 117 5.44 14.92 6.75
N ASN A 118 6.18 15.38 7.75
CA ASN A 118 6.79 14.50 8.75
C ASN A 118 5.75 14.04 9.78
N GLY A 119 5.72 12.75 10.10
CA GLY A 119 4.91 12.16 11.17
C GLY A 119 3.41 12.05 10.88
N ILE A 120 2.96 12.41 9.67
CA ILE A 120 1.54 12.46 9.30
C ILE A 120 1.24 11.42 8.21
N TRP A 121 0.11 10.72 8.34
CA TRP A 121 -0.44 9.87 7.29
C TRP A 121 -1.02 10.72 6.17
N TYR A 122 -0.42 10.63 4.99
CA TYR A 122 -0.82 11.39 3.80
C TYR A 122 -1.17 10.45 2.65
N GLY A 123 -2.29 10.69 1.97
CA GLY A 123 -2.75 9.81 0.91
C GLY A 123 -4.17 10.08 0.47
N PHE A 124 -4.79 9.07 -0.12
CA PHE A 124 -6.07 9.21 -0.81
C PHE A 124 -7.02 8.10 -0.38
N ASN A 125 -8.29 8.45 -0.19
CA ASN A 125 -9.38 7.51 -0.01
C ASN A 125 -10.40 7.73 -1.14
N GLN A 126 -10.40 6.81 -2.09
CA GLN A 126 -11.29 6.80 -3.25
C GLN A 126 -12.29 5.64 -3.16
N CYS A 127 -12.50 5.09 -1.97
CA CYS A 127 -13.45 4.02 -1.79
C CYS A 127 -14.86 4.49 -2.16
N PRO A 128 -15.64 3.63 -2.86
CA PRO A 128 -17.02 3.95 -3.15
C PRO A 128 -17.72 4.16 -1.82
N LYS A 129 -18.18 5.39 -1.58
CA LYS A 129 -19.09 5.66 -0.48
C LYS A 129 -20.35 4.87 -0.81
N SER A 130 -20.77 3.98 0.07
CA SER A 130 -22.12 3.41 -0.02
C SER A 130 -23.09 4.59 -0.12
N SER A 131 -23.71 4.78 -1.28
CA SER A 131 -24.74 5.81 -1.48
C SER A 131 -25.99 5.38 -0.71
N SER A 132 -25.96 5.52 0.61
CA SER A 132 -27.16 5.55 1.42
C SER A 132 -27.77 6.95 1.23
N SER A 133 -28.81 7.01 0.40
CA SER A 133 -29.61 8.18 -0.04
C SER A 133 -29.08 8.96 -1.24
N ASP A 134 -29.49 8.54 -2.45
CA ASP A 134 -30.10 9.41 -3.47
C ASP A 134 -30.67 8.53 -4.62
N ARG A 135 -31.73 7.78 -4.30
CA ARG A 135 -32.65 7.18 -5.30
C ARG A 135 -34.02 6.87 -4.70
N MET A 136 -34.47 7.76 -3.80
CA MET A 136 -35.89 7.97 -3.59
C MET A 136 -36.30 9.15 -4.48
N MET A 137 -37.32 8.92 -5.31
CA MET A 137 -38.02 9.85 -6.22
C MET A 137 -37.41 10.15 -7.59
N GLN A 138 -37.78 9.30 -8.55
CA GLN A 138 -38.24 9.56 -9.92
C GLN A 138 -38.47 8.16 -10.53
N ILE A 139 -39.64 7.68 -10.94
CA ILE A 139 -40.94 8.25 -11.32
C ILE A 139 -42.01 7.26 -10.85
#